data_AF-A0A8S9IHC2-F1
#
_entry.id   AF-A0A8S9IHC2-F1
#
_cell.length_a   1.000
_cell.length_b   1.000
_cell.length_c   1.000
_cell.angle_alpha   90.00
_cell.angle_beta   90.00
_cell.angle_gamma   90.00
#
_symmetry.space_group_name_H-M   'P 1'
#
loop_
_entity.id
_entity.type
_entity.pdbx_description
1 polymer ?
#
loop_
_entity_poly.entity_id
_entity_poly.type
_entity_poly.pdbx_seq_one_letter_code
_entity_poly.pdbx_strand_id
1 'polypeptide(L)'
;MTRVTRDFRDSLHKEVVPAAAAAAVSADVRFASSRFPNYRIGANDQIFDVKDDPKVLSMKEVVARETAQLMDQQKRMSVRDLASKFEKGLAAAAKLSEEAKLKEATSLEKHVLLKKLRDALESLRGRVAGRNKDDVEEAIAMVVVTQMSGEDHTSESIHLFHVGKMRIKLCKGKTVIAKEYYSSAMQLCGVRGGGNAAAQAVYWQAKKGVSFVVAFESERERNAAIMLARRFACDCNVTLAGPEDRTETSPN
;
A
#
# COMPACT_ATOMS: atom_id res chain seq x y z
N MET A 1 28.92 8.70 -64.36
CA MET A 1 29.99 7.99 -65.10
C MET A 1 31.30 8.68 -64.74
N THR A 2 32.35 8.07 -64.20
CA THR A 2 32.75 6.64 -64.20
C THR A 2 33.73 6.42 -63.04
N ARG A 3 33.53 5.34 -62.30
CA ARG A 3 34.44 4.80 -61.27
C ARG A 3 35.57 4.06 -62.00
N VAL A 4 36.83 4.29 -61.64
CA VAL A 4 37.97 3.50 -62.13
C VAL A 4 38.51 2.67 -60.96
N THR A 5 38.20 1.38 -60.96
CA THR A 5 38.80 0.35 -60.12
C THR A 5 40.13 -0.09 -60.75
N ARG A 6 41.18 -0.24 -59.93
CA ARG A 6 42.49 -0.72 -60.36
C ARG A 6 42.75 -2.06 -59.68
N ASP A 7 42.42 -3.14 -60.39
CA ASP A 7 42.77 -4.50 -60.00
C ASP A 7 44.19 -4.81 -60.52
N PHE A 8 45.11 -5.16 -59.61
CA PHE A 8 46.41 -5.74 -59.98
C PHE A 8 46.39 -7.22 -59.61
N ARG A 9 46.39 -8.04 -60.66
CA ARG A 9 46.36 -9.50 -60.63
C ARG A 9 47.78 -10.05 -60.51
N ASP A 10 47.93 -11.02 -59.62
CA ASP A 10 49.08 -11.91 -59.45
C ASP A 10 49.58 -12.51 -60.77
N SER A 11 50.91 -12.61 -60.91
CA SER A 11 51.55 -13.57 -61.81
C SER A 11 52.68 -14.28 -61.07
N LEU A 12 52.40 -15.54 -60.73
CA LEU A 12 53.36 -16.53 -60.25
C LEU A 12 54.14 -17.07 -61.46
N HIS A 13 55.45 -16.87 -61.47
CA HIS A 13 56.38 -17.74 -62.19
C HIS A 13 57.38 -18.33 -61.20
N LYS A 14 57.55 -19.64 -61.33
CA LYS A 14 58.19 -20.57 -60.42
C LYS A 14 59.41 -21.12 -61.13
N GLU A 15 60.62 -20.86 -60.63
CA GLU A 15 61.83 -21.59 -61.02
C GLU A 15 62.66 -21.92 -59.78
N VAL A 16 63.39 -23.03 -59.88
CA VAL A 16 63.72 -23.99 -58.82
C VAL A 16 65.25 -24.06 -58.65
N VAL A 17 65.72 -23.97 -57.39
CA VAL A 17 66.96 -24.57 -56.78
C VAL A 17 68.31 -23.87 -57.09
N PRO A 18 69.31 -23.84 -56.16
CA PRO A 18 69.58 -24.86 -55.13
C PRO A 18 69.76 -24.47 -53.65
N ALA A 19 69.41 -25.48 -52.85
CA ALA A 19 69.45 -25.58 -51.39
C ALA A 19 70.85 -25.90 -50.82
N ALA A 20 71.84 -25.03 -51.05
CA ALA A 20 73.18 -25.21 -50.49
C ALA A 20 73.92 -23.89 -50.20
N ALA A 21 73.39 -23.04 -49.31
CA ALA A 21 74.15 -21.88 -48.79
C ALA A 21 73.56 -21.22 -47.52
N ALA A 22 72.98 -21.97 -46.59
CA ALA A 22 72.52 -21.37 -45.31
C ALA A 22 72.81 -22.23 -44.07
N ALA A 23 73.77 -23.16 -44.17
CA ALA A 23 74.31 -23.85 -43.01
C ALA A 23 75.58 -23.12 -42.54
N ALA A 24 75.42 -22.04 -41.80
CA ALA A 24 76.50 -21.48 -41.00
C ALA A 24 75.97 -20.68 -39.82
N VAL A 25 76.06 -21.33 -38.65
CA VAL A 25 76.32 -20.72 -37.34
C VAL A 25 75.17 -19.93 -36.70
N SER A 26 74.44 -20.60 -35.81
CA SER A 26 74.07 -19.99 -34.54
C SER A 26 73.97 -21.09 -33.50
N ALA A 27 74.93 -21.13 -32.57
CA ALA A 27 74.84 -22.00 -31.41
C ALA A 27 73.60 -21.57 -30.59
N ASP A 28 72.71 -22.51 -30.29
CA ASP A 28 71.52 -22.27 -29.47
C ASP A 28 71.93 -21.85 -28.06
N VAL A 29 71.98 -20.54 -27.81
CA VAL A 29 72.08 -20.02 -26.45
C VAL A 29 70.70 -20.19 -25.80
N ARG A 30 70.55 -21.28 -25.05
CA ARG A 30 69.35 -21.49 -24.23
C ARG A 30 69.45 -20.59 -23.00
N PHE A 31 68.76 -19.47 -23.03
CA PHE A 31 68.57 -18.65 -21.84
C PHE A 31 67.50 -19.28 -20.95
N ALA A 32 67.78 -19.43 -19.66
CA ALA A 32 66.81 -19.94 -18.68
C ALA A 32 65.59 -19.01 -18.49
N SER A 33 65.69 -17.76 -18.97
CA SER A 33 64.66 -16.73 -18.91
C SER A 33 64.83 -15.79 -20.11
N SER A 34 63.72 -15.31 -20.67
CA SER A 34 63.71 -14.33 -21.77
C SER A 34 63.90 -12.88 -21.30
N ARG A 35 64.38 -12.66 -20.07
CA ARG A 35 64.65 -11.32 -19.49
C ARG A 35 66.08 -11.26 -18.95
N PHE A 36 66.72 -10.10 -19.12
CA PHE A 36 68.02 -9.82 -18.55
C PHE A 36 67.96 -9.83 -17.00
N PRO A 37 68.89 -10.51 -16.31
CA PRO A 37 68.96 -10.47 -14.85
C PRO A 37 69.21 -9.03 -14.38
N ASN A 38 68.40 -8.55 -13.43
CA ASN A 38 68.62 -7.25 -12.81
C ASN A 38 69.64 -7.43 -11.68
N TYR A 39 70.89 -7.09 -11.94
CA TYR A 39 71.90 -6.95 -10.91
C TYR A 39 72.20 -5.46 -10.69
N ARG A 40 72.65 -5.12 -9.48
CA ARG A 40 73.28 -3.82 -9.22
C ARG A 40 74.75 -4.05 -8.89
N ILE A 41 75.62 -3.23 -9.48
CA ILE A 41 77.05 -3.22 -9.19
C ILE A 41 77.29 -2.22 -8.05
N GLY A 42 77.68 -2.73 -6.89
CA GLY A 42 78.09 -1.91 -5.75
C GLY A 42 79.53 -1.40 -5.90
N ALA A 43 79.93 -0.48 -5.02
CA ALA A 43 81.32 -0.03 -4.97
C ALA A 43 82.28 -1.22 -4.76
N ASN A 44 83.39 -1.25 -5.51
CA ASN A 44 84.35 -2.36 -5.65
C ASN A 44 83.89 -3.53 -6.56
N ASP A 45 83.13 -3.24 -7.61
CA ASP A 45 82.72 -4.20 -8.66
C ASP A 45 81.98 -5.44 -8.12
N GLN A 46 81.26 -5.26 -6.99
CA GLN A 46 80.50 -6.32 -6.35
C GLN A 46 79.09 -6.41 -6.95
N ILE A 47 78.86 -7.47 -7.72
CA ILE A 47 77.57 -7.82 -8.32
C ILE A 47 76.67 -8.45 -7.26
N PHE A 48 75.54 -7.82 -6.94
CA PHE A 48 74.49 -8.40 -6.10
C PHE A 48 73.29 -8.84 -6.95
N ASP A 49 72.79 -10.05 -6.69
CA ASP A 49 71.56 -10.56 -7.30
C ASP A 49 70.35 -9.97 -6.55
N VAL A 50 69.53 -9.18 -7.24
CA VAL A 50 68.35 -8.56 -6.64
C VAL A 50 67.25 -9.60 -6.65
N LYS A 51 67.05 -10.24 -5.49
CA LYS A 51 65.93 -11.16 -5.26
C LYS A 51 64.64 -10.37 -5.09
N ASP A 52 64.17 -9.76 -6.17
CA ASP A 52 62.81 -9.24 -6.25
C ASP A 52 61.90 -10.45 -6.44
N ASP A 53 61.10 -10.78 -5.42
CA ASP A 53 59.84 -11.47 -5.63
C ASP A 53 58.79 -10.38 -5.93
N PRO A 54 58.60 -9.92 -7.18
CA PRO A 54 57.37 -9.25 -7.49
C PRO A 54 56.29 -10.33 -7.30
N LYS A 55 55.35 -10.07 -6.41
CA LYS A 55 54.12 -10.87 -6.29
C LYS A 55 53.38 -10.77 -7.61
N VAL A 56 53.80 -11.55 -8.61
CA VAL A 56 53.17 -11.67 -9.92
C VAL A 56 51.86 -12.36 -9.64
N LEU A 57 50.81 -11.56 -9.46
CA LEU A 57 49.44 -12.04 -9.34
C LEU A 57 49.19 -12.99 -10.51
N SER A 58 48.66 -14.18 -10.20
CA SER A 58 48.49 -15.19 -11.24
C SER A 58 47.49 -14.68 -12.27
N MET A 59 47.59 -15.11 -13.55
CA MET A 59 46.64 -14.70 -14.59
C MET A 59 45.18 -14.93 -14.18
N LYS A 60 44.89 -15.97 -13.39
CA LYS A 60 43.55 -16.24 -12.86
C LYS A 60 43.07 -15.13 -11.91
N GLU A 61 43.95 -14.60 -11.08
CA GLU A 61 43.62 -13.50 -10.17
C GLU A 61 43.44 -12.18 -10.93
N VAL A 62 44.23 -11.93 -11.97
CA VAL A 62 44.06 -10.77 -12.85
C VAL A 62 42.71 -10.81 -13.57
N VAL A 63 42.38 -11.96 -14.16
CA VAL A 63 41.08 -12.16 -14.83
C VAL A 63 39.91 -12.04 -13.85
N ALA A 64 40.02 -12.61 -12.65
CA ALA A 64 39.00 -12.48 -11.61
C ALA A 64 38.81 -11.03 -11.15
N ARG A 65 39.89 -10.26 -11.05
CA ARG A 65 39.85 -8.84 -10.68
C ARG A 65 39.22 -7.98 -11.77
N GLU A 66 39.54 -8.22 -13.03
CA GLU A 66 38.96 -7.50 -14.17
C GLU A 66 37.48 -7.83 -14.37
N THR A 67 37.09 -9.10 -14.25
CA THR A 67 35.67 -9.49 -14.31
C THR A 67 34.85 -8.87 -13.17
N ALA A 68 35.41 -8.81 -11.96
CA ALA A 68 34.77 -8.09 -10.85
C ALA A 68 34.62 -6.58 -11.14
N GLN A 69 35.64 -5.94 -11.71
CA GLN A 69 35.58 -4.52 -12.11
C GLN A 69 34.56 -4.25 -13.22
N LEU A 70 34.45 -5.12 -14.22
CA LEU A 70 33.46 -5.00 -15.29
C LEU A 70 32.04 -5.20 -14.75
N MET A 71 31.85 -6.16 -13.86
CA MET A 71 30.57 -6.33 -13.17
C MET A 71 30.24 -5.13 -12.27
N ASP A 72 31.20 -4.53 -11.60
CA ASP A 72 30.99 -3.29 -10.82
C ASP A 72 30.65 -2.08 -11.70
N GLN A 73 31.26 -1.98 -12.89
CA GLN A 73 30.88 -0.96 -13.87
C GLN A 73 29.46 -1.19 -14.41
N GLN A 74 29.03 -2.45 -14.55
CA GLN A 74 27.66 -2.78 -14.94
C GLN A 74 26.64 -2.56 -13.81
N LYS A 75 27.01 -2.82 -12.54
CA LYS A 75 26.20 -2.51 -11.34
C LYS A 75 26.00 -1.00 -11.17
N ARG A 76 26.99 -0.20 -11.59
CA ARG A 76 26.90 1.27 -11.66
C ARG A 76 25.94 1.68 -12.79
N MET A 77 24.64 1.61 -12.47
CA MET A 77 23.51 2.10 -13.27
C MET A 77 23.92 3.30 -14.14
N SER A 78 23.79 3.14 -15.46
CA SER A 78 24.06 4.24 -16.39
C SER A 78 23.15 5.43 -16.06
N VAL A 79 23.63 6.67 -16.23
CA VAL A 79 22.80 7.89 -16.08
C VAL A 79 21.52 7.77 -16.91
N ARG A 80 21.59 7.10 -18.06
CA ARG A 80 20.44 6.79 -18.91
C ARG A 80 19.43 5.87 -18.23
N ASP A 81 19.90 4.82 -17.56
CA ASP A 81 19.04 3.88 -16.84
C ASP A 81 18.44 4.52 -15.59
N LEU A 82 19.19 5.41 -14.94
CA LEU A 82 18.70 6.19 -13.81
C LEU A 82 17.59 7.14 -14.25
N ALA A 83 17.78 7.86 -15.37
CA ALA A 83 16.76 8.72 -15.96
C ALA A 83 15.51 7.91 -16.36
N SER A 84 15.67 6.77 -17.01
CA SER A 84 14.54 5.90 -17.37
C SER A 84 13.77 5.39 -16.15
N LYS A 85 14.47 5.05 -15.06
CA LYS A 85 13.82 4.65 -13.79
C LYS A 85 13.09 5.83 -13.14
N PHE A 86 13.67 7.04 -13.17
CA PHE A 86 13.02 8.25 -12.67
C PHE A 86 11.76 8.60 -13.46
N GLU A 87 11.82 8.60 -14.80
CA GLU A 87 10.65 8.86 -15.64
C GLU A 87 9.54 7.84 -15.41
N LYS A 88 9.88 6.55 -15.29
CA LYS A 88 8.92 5.49 -14.95
C LYS A 88 8.33 5.69 -13.56
N GLY A 89 9.14 6.08 -12.58
CA GLY A 89 8.69 6.39 -11.22
C GLY A 89 7.77 7.61 -11.18
N LEU A 90 8.10 8.66 -11.92
CA LEU A 90 7.28 9.86 -12.06
C LEU A 90 5.95 9.55 -12.73
N ALA A 91 5.95 8.77 -13.82
CA ALA A 91 4.75 8.34 -14.51
C ALA A 91 3.87 7.43 -13.63
N ALA A 92 4.47 6.52 -12.85
CA ALA A 92 3.74 5.69 -11.90
C ALA A 92 3.12 6.53 -10.76
N ALA A 93 3.87 7.49 -10.21
CA ALA A 93 3.38 8.39 -9.17
C ALA A 93 2.23 9.30 -9.68
N ALA A 94 2.34 9.82 -10.91
CA ALA A 94 1.28 10.60 -11.53
C ALA A 94 -0.01 9.78 -11.70
N LYS A 95 0.11 8.52 -12.15
CA LYS A 95 -1.05 7.61 -12.27
C LYS A 95 -1.72 7.35 -10.91
N LEU A 96 -0.94 7.11 -9.86
CA LEU A 96 -1.47 6.90 -8.51
C LEU A 96 -2.14 8.16 -7.95
N SER A 97 -1.59 9.36 -8.24
CA SER A 97 -2.17 10.64 -7.85
C SER A 97 -3.52 10.90 -8.53
N GLU A 98 -3.62 10.64 -9.84
CA GLU A 98 -4.88 10.79 -10.57
C GLU A 98 -5.93 9.74 -10.16
N GLU A 99 -5.52 8.50 -9.89
CA GLU A 99 -6.41 7.47 -9.32
C GLU A 99 -6.93 7.87 -7.94
N ALA A 100 -6.09 8.46 -7.09
CA ALA A 100 -6.49 8.96 -5.78
C ALA A 100 -7.48 10.13 -5.89
N LYS A 101 -7.22 11.11 -6.76
CA LYS A 101 -8.15 12.22 -7.03
C LYS A 101 -9.48 11.77 -7.60
N LEU A 102 -9.47 10.76 -8.48
CA LEU A 102 -10.71 10.20 -9.04
C LEU A 102 -11.53 9.47 -7.97
N LYS A 103 -10.88 8.74 -7.06
CA LYS A 103 -11.54 8.12 -5.90
C LYS A 103 -12.09 9.17 -4.92
N GLU A 104 -11.36 10.26 -4.71
CA GLU A 104 -11.79 11.36 -3.85
C GLU A 104 -12.99 12.12 -4.46
N ALA A 105 -12.94 12.44 -5.75
CA ALA A 105 -14.03 13.12 -6.46
C ALA A 105 -15.31 12.26 -6.53
N THR A 106 -15.17 10.95 -6.80
CA THR A 106 -16.31 10.02 -6.80
C THR A 106 -16.91 9.83 -5.40
N SER A 107 -16.08 9.86 -4.35
CA SER A 107 -16.54 9.89 -2.96
C SER A 107 -17.32 11.17 -2.64
N LEU A 108 -16.79 12.33 -3.05
CA LEU A 108 -17.42 13.63 -2.81
C LEU A 108 -18.79 13.74 -3.49
N GLU A 109 -18.91 13.24 -4.72
CA GLU A 109 -20.17 13.23 -5.48
C GLU A 109 -21.22 12.31 -4.84
N LYS A 110 -20.80 11.16 -4.29
CA LYS A 110 -21.64 10.28 -3.46
C LYS A 110 -22.14 11.01 -2.20
N HIS A 111 -21.28 11.78 -1.52
CA HIS A 111 -21.68 12.58 -0.35
C HIS A 111 -22.68 13.70 -0.71
N VAL A 112 -22.52 14.35 -1.86
CA VAL A 112 -23.45 15.41 -2.32
C VAL A 112 -24.84 14.85 -2.61
N LEU A 113 -24.94 13.69 -3.28
CA LEU A 113 -26.23 13.05 -3.57
C LEU A 113 -26.95 12.59 -2.30
N LEU A 114 -26.22 12.00 -1.35
CA LEU A 114 -26.77 11.60 -0.05
C LEU A 114 -27.28 12.79 0.75
N LYS A 115 -26.52 13.89 0.75
CA LYS A 115 -26.96 15.14 1.39
C LYS A 115 -28.23 15.69 0.74
N LYS A 116 -28.30 15.74 -0.59
CA LYS A 116 -29.52 16.18 -1.30
C LYS A 116 -30.73 15.28 -1.01
N LEU A 117 -30.52 13.97 -0.97
CA LEU A 117 -31.59 13.02 -0.63
C LEU A 117 -32.06 13.24 0.81
N ARG A 118 -31.14 13.44 1.76
CA ARG A 118 -31.46 13.77 3.15
C ARG A 118 -32.26 15.05 3.25
N ASP A 119 -31.81 16.12 2.60
CA ASP A 119 -32.45 17.43 2.63
C ASP A 119 -33.87 17.35 2.01
N ALA A 120 -34.05 16.55 0.96
CA ALA A 120 -35.35 16.27 0.37
C ALA A 120 -36.27 15.48 1.30
N LEU A 121 -35.74 14.48 2.02
CA LEU A 121 -36.50 13.70 3.01
C LEU A 121 -36.90 14.58 4.21
N GLU A 122 -36.02 15.44 4.71
CA GLU A 122 -36.32 16.37 5.80
C GLU A 122 -37.36 17.44 5.37
N SER A 123 -37.27 17.93 4.14
CA SER A 123 -38.27 18.82 3.55
C SER A 123 -39.64 18.15 3.39
N LEU A 124 -39.66 16.84 3.12
CA LEU A 124 -40.90 16.08 3.01
C LEU A 124 -41.51 15.82 4.39
N ARG A 125 -40.68 15.56 5.42
CA ARG A 125 -41.09 15.36 6.81
C ARG A 125 -41.94 16.51 7.37
N GLY A 126 -41.58 17.75 7.06
CA GLY A 126 -42.34 18.94 7.49
C GLY A 126 -43.73 19.10 6.85
N ARG A 127 -44.05 18.31 5.80
CA ARG A 127 -45.27 18.46 4.99
C ARG A 127 -46.28 17.31 5.13
N VAL A 128 -45.99 16.25 5.91
CA VAL A 128 -46.89 15.08 6.04
C VAL A 128 -47.90 15.18 7.18
N ALA A 129 -49.08 14.59 6.97
CA ALA A 129 -50.18 14.52 7.93
C ALA A 129 -50.95 13.18 7.80
N GLY A 130 -51.98 12.98 8.62
CA GLY A 130 -52.66 11.69 8.75
C GLY A 130 -51.76 10.64 9.43
N ARG A 131 -51.94 9.35 9.12
CA ARG A 131 -51.15 8.24 9.70
C ARG A 131 -49.64 8.39 9.45
N ASN A 132 -49.24 9.03 8.35
CA ASN A 132 -47.83 9.34 8.08
C ASN A 132 -47.19 10.25 9.15
N LYS A 133 -48.00 10.91 10.00
CA LYS A 133 -47.52 11.69 11.14
C LYS A 133 -47.11 10.80 12.32
N ASP A 134 -47.72 9.61 12.47
CA ASP A 134 -47.25 8.58 13.41
C ASP A 134 -45.90 8.00 12.97
N ASP A 135 -45.66 7.92 11.65
CA ASP A 135 -44.33 7.60 11.10
C ASP A 135 -43.34 8.78 11.28
N VAL A 136 -43.82 10.02 11.43
CA VAL A 136 -43.00 11.21 11.76
C VAL A 136 -42.59 11.22 13.25
N GLU A 137 -43.31 10.51 14.12
CA GLU A 137 -42.85 10.18 15.48
C GLU A 137 -41.77 9.08 15.47
N GLU A 138 -41.71 8.21 14.45
CA GLU A 138 -40.81 7.04 14.33
C GLU A 138 -39.43 7.40 13.71
N ALA A 139 -38.67 8.32 14.36
CA ALA A 139 -37.39 8.90 13.92
C ALA A 139 -36.46 7.94 13.17
N ILE A 140 -36.06 8.37 11.97
CA ILE A 140 -35.16 7.64 11.08
C ILE A 140 -33.87 8.44 10.94
N ALA A 141 -32.76 7.89 11.41
CA ALA A 141 -31.43 8.48 11.28
C ALA A 141 -30.56 7.64 10.35
N MET A 142 -29.75 8.32 9.54
CA MET A 142 -28.66 7.67 8.80
C MET A 142 -27.49 7.45 9.74
N VAL A 143 -27.00 6.21 9.82
CA VAL A 143 -25.92 5.83 10.73
C VAL A 143 -24.90 4.96 10.02
N VAL A 144 -23.67 4.94 10.53
CA VAL A 144 -22.64 3.97 10.14
C VAL A 144 -22.48 2.98 11.28
N VAL A 145 -22.47 1.68 10.97
CA VAL A 145 -22.23 0.65 11.98
C VAL A 145 -20.73 0.47 12.11
N THR A 146 -20.18 0.77 13.28
CA THR A 146 -18.75 0.63 13.56
C THR A 146 -18.42 -0.68 14.25
N GLN A 147 -19.37 -1.27 14.98
CA GLN A 147 -19.19 -2.58 15.61
C GLN A 147 -20.49 -3.41 15.57
N MET A 148 -20.36 -4.72 15.38
CA MET A 148 -21.44 -5.69 15.47
C MET A 148 -21.03 -6.81 16.43
N SER A 149 -21.83 -7.04 17.47
CA SER A 149 -21.60 -8.05 18.52
C SER A 149 -20.20 -8.05 19.14
N GLY A 150 -19.56 -6.88 19.20
CA GLY A 150 -18.21 -6.70 19.76
C GLY A 150 -17.07 -6.81 18.75
N GLU A 151 -17.36 -7.17 17.50
CA GLU A 151 -16.39 -7.17 16.41
C GLU A 151 -16.45 -5.85 15.63
N ASP A 152 -15.28 -5.32 15.26
CA ASP A 152 -15.17 -4.12 14.45
C ASP A 152 -15.74 -4.36 13.04
N HIS A 153 -16.69 -3.52 12.66
CA HIS A 153 -17.32 -3.56 11.35
C HIS A 153 -16.64 -2.55 10.44
N THR A 154 -15.79 -3.04 9.54
CA THR A 154 -14.99 -2.20 8.63
C THR A 154 -15.79 -1.61 7.46
N SER A 155 -17.07 -1.94 7.33
CA SER A 155 -17.90 -1.42 6.25
C SER A 155 -18.46 -0.05 6.59
N GLU A 156 -18.00 0.98 5.87
CA GLU A 156 -18.56 2.35 5.91
C GLU A 156 -19.92 2.46 5.16
N SER A 157 -20.69 1.37 5.13
CA SER A 157 -22.01 1.39 4.52
C SER A 157 -22.96 2.22 5.38
N ILE A 158 -23.79 3.04 4.73
CA ILE A 158 -24.85 3.79 5.41
C ILE A 158 -26.01 2.85 5.72
N HIS A 159 -26.45 2.91 6.96
CA HIS A 159 -27.57 2.18 7.50
C HIS A 159 -28.66 3.16 7.95
N LEU A 160 -29.88 2.66 8.08
CA LEU A 160 -31.00 3.41 8.65
C LEU A 160 -31.31 2.86 10.04
N PHE A 161 -31.25 3.73 11.04
CA PHE A 161 -31.62 3.46 12.43
C PHE A 161 -33.00 4.08 12.70
N HIS A 162 -33.98 3.25 13.02
CA HIS A 162 -35.40 3.56 12.98
C HIS A 162 -36.01 3.28 14.36
N VAL A 163 -36.39 4.37 15.04
CA VAL A 163 -36.89 4.45 16.43
C VAL A 163 -38.28 5.10 16.38
N GLY A 164 -39.44 4.45 16.39
CA GLY A 164 -39.77 3.17 16.95
C GLY A 164 -40.69 3.32 18.15
N LYS A 165 -42.02 3.49 18.01
CA LYS A 165 -42.94 3.52 19.18
C LYS A 165 -42.86 2.24 20.01
N MET A 166 -42.67 1.10 19.37
CA MET A 166 -42.65 -0.21 20.04
C MET A 166 -41.33 -0.98 19.85
N ARG A 167 -40.44 -0.52 18.96
CA ARG A 167 -39.29 -1.30 18.51
C ARG A 167 -38.18 -0.45 17.93
N ILE A 168 -36.95 -0.91 17.98
CA ILE A 168 -35.83 -0.34 17.23
C ILE A 168 -35.49 -1.26 16.06
N LYS A 169 -35.16 -0.68 14.91
CA LYS A 169 -34.76 -1.40 13.70
C LYS A 169 -33.52 -0.77 13.06
N LEU A 170 -32.59 -1.63 12.65
CA LEU A 170 -31.40 -1.28 11.87
C LEU A 170 -31.50 -1.92 10.48
N CYS A 171 -31.42 -1.11 9.43
CA CYS A 171 -31.53 -1.56 8.04
C CYS A 171 -30.30 -1.18 7.21
N LYS A 172 -29.95 -2.01 6.23
CA LYS A 172 -29.03 -1.68 5.14
C LYS A 172 -29.81 -1.73 3.82
N GLY A 173 -30.16 -0.57 3.28
CA GLY A 173 -31.07 -0.49 2.13
C GLY A 173 -32.42 -1.15 2.45
N LYS A 174 -32.81 -2.16 1.65
CA LYS A 174 -34.06 -2.93 1.85
C LYS A 174 -33.94 -4.03 2.91
N THR A 175 -32.72 -4.42 3.29
CA THR A 175 -32.46 -5.54 4.19
C THR A 175 -32.50 -5.08 5.65
N VAL A 176 -33.21 -5.84 6.49
CA VAL A 176 -33.26 -5.61 7.94
C VAL A 176 -32.13 -6.39 8.59
N ILE A 177 -31.19 -5.70 9.23
CA ILE A 177 -30.08 -6.33 9.95
C ILE A 177 -30.56 -6.79 11.31
N ALA A 178 -31.22 -5.89 12.04
CA ALA A 178 -31.78 -6.18 13.35
C ALA A 178 -33.10 -5.44 13.52
N LYS A 179 -34.03 -6.09 14.20
CA LYS A 179 -35.34 -5.54 14.55
C LYS A 179 -35.74 -6.16 15.87
N GLU A 180 -35.96 -5.34 16.87
CA GLU A 180 -36.26 -5.83 18.21
C GLU A 180 -37.24 -4.90 18.91
N TYR A 181 -38.24 -5.50 19.55
CA TYR A 181 -39.23 -4.75 20.34
C TYR A 181 -38.60 -4.34 21.67
N TYR A 182 -39.08 -3.23 22.26
CA TYR A 182 -38.58 -2.83 23.57
C TYR A 182 -38.82 -3.96 24.58
N SER A 183 -37.76 -4.33 25.30
CA SER A 183 -37.82 -5.34 26.35
C SER A 183 -36.87 -5.00 27.49
N SER A 184 -37.08 -5.61 28.64
CA SER A 184 -36.19 -5.53 29.79
C SER A 184 -34.79 -6.11 29.52
N ALA A 185 -34.55 -6.83 28.42
CA ALA A 185 -33.22 -7.28 28.03
C ALA A 185 -32.49 -6.28 27.13
N MET A 186 -33.21 -5.37 26.47
CA MET A 186 -32.63 -4.39 25.56
C MET A 186 -31.84 -3.32 26.32
N GLN A 187 -30.69 -2.88 25.78
CA GLN A 187 -29.89 -1.80 26.35
C GLN A 187 -29.61 -0.74 25.29
N LEU A 188 -29.60 0.53 25.69
CA LEU A 188 -29.29 1.66 24.81
C LEU A 188 -28.62 2.78 25.59
N CYS A 189 -27.41 3.15 25.18
CA CYS A 189 -26.66 4.25 25.78
C CYS A 189 -25.67 4.88 24.79
N GLY A 190 -25.20 6.09 25.11
CA GLY A 190 -24.03 6.64 24.43
C GLY A 190 -22.80 5.77 24.68
N VAL A 191 -21.93 5.65 23.67
CA VAL A 191 -20.64 4.97 23.86
C VAL A 191 -19.79 5.77 24.84
N ARG A 192 -19.21 5.08 25.83
CA ARG A 192 -18.25 5.66 26.79
C ARG A 192 -16.83 5.33 26.30
N GLY A 193 -15.99 6.36 26.13
CA GLY A 193 -14.60 6.22 25.63
C GLY A 193 -14.49 6.27 24.10
N GLY A 194 -13.35 6.76 23.58
CA GLY A 194 -13.09 6.86 22.14
C GLY A 194 -13.04 8.29 21.54
N GLY A 195 -12.82 9.32 22.35
CA GLY A 195 -12.63 10.70 21.88
C GLY A 195 -13.85 11.29 21.17
N ASN A 196 -13.63 12.14 20.16
CA ASN A 196 -14.70 12.89 19.50
C ASN A 196 -15.71 11.98 18.76
N ALA A 197 -15.28 10.81 18.29
CA ALA A 197 -16.15 9.83 17.63
C ALA A 197 -17.16 9.19 18.60
N ALA A 198 -16.81 9.07 19.88
CA ALA A 198 -17.69 8.51 20.91
C ALA A 198 -18.91 9.39 21.19
N ALA A 199 -18.78 10.71 21.05
CA ALA A 199 -19.86 11.67 21.24
C ALA A 199 -20.99 11.47 20.20
N GLN A 200 -20.64 10.99 19.01
CA GLN A 200 -21.58 10.72 17.93
C GLN A 200 -22.10 9.28 17.91
N ALA A 201 -21.56 8.39 18.75
CA ALA A 201 -21.89 6.97 18.73
C ALA A 201 -22.87 6.55 19.83
N VAL A 202 -23.67 5.53 19.52
CA VAL A 202 -24.61 4.84 20.42
C VAL A 202 -24.28 3.37 20.46
N TYR A 203 -24.25 2.81 21.66
CA TYR A 203 -24.29 1.39 21.89
C TYR A 203 -25.75 0.95 22.02
N TRP A 204 -26.16 0.02 21.17
CA TRP A 204 -27.47 -0.61 21.19
C TRP A 204 -27.32 -2.12 21.32
N GLN A 205 -27.74 -2.69 22.45
CA GLN A 205 -27.91 -4.13 22.60
C GLN A 205 -29.37 -4.47 22.34
N ALA A 206 -29.65 -5.10 21.20
CA ALA A 206 -30.99 -5.56 20.86
C ALA A 206 -31.42 -6.68 21.83
N LYS A 207 -30.56 -7.69 21.96
CA LYS A 207 -30.74 -8.85 22.83
C LYS A 207 -29.39 -9.38 23.29
N LYS A 208 -29.40 -10.30 24.26
CA LYS A 208 -28.16 -10.93 24.74
C LYS A 208 -27.39 -11.56 23.57
N GLY A 209 -26.13 -11.15 23.40
CA GLY A 209 -25.26 -11.60 22.30
C GLY A 209 -25.45 -10.89 20.96
N VAL A 210 -26.39 -9.94 20.85
CA VAL A 210 -26.59 -9.11 19.64
C VAL A 210 -26.57 -7.64 20.02
N SER A 211 -25.43 -7.01 19.75
CA SER A 211 -25.22 -5.58 20.00
C SER A 211 -24.63 -4.86 18.81
N PHE A 212 -24.79 -3.56 18.75
CA PHE A 212 -24.31 -2.71 17.68
C PHE A 212 -23.73 -1.43 18.28
N VAL A 213 -22.64 -0.96 17.70
CA VAL A 213 -22.20 0.42 17.87
C VAL A 213 -22.49 1.15 16.57
N VAL A 214 -23.32 2.19 16.66
CA VAL A 214 -23.76 2.98 15.51
C VAL A 214 -23.35 4.43 15.70
N ALA A 215 -22.70 5.01 14.70
CA ALA A 215 -22.28 6.40 14.65
C ALA A 215 -23.29 7.23 13.85
N PHE A 216 -23.74 8.34 14.44
CA PHE A 216 -24.62 9.32 13.82
C PHE A 216 -23.81 10.43 13.16
N GLU A 217 -24.44 11.22 12.29
CA GLU A 217 -23.79 12.38 11.68
C GLU A 217 -23.50 13.49 12.70
N SER A 218 -24.38 13.66 13.68
CA SER A 218 -24.23 14.68 14.71
C SER A 218 -24.55 14.15 16.10
N GLU A 219 -23.90 14.75 17.10
CA GLU A 219 -24.20 14.47 18.51
C GLU A 219 -25.66 14.82 18.85
N ARG A 220 -26.22 15.84 18.20
CA ARG A 220 -27.63 16.25 18.38
C ARG A 220 -28.59 15.13 17.96
N GLU A 221 -28.38 14.55 16.79
CA GLU A 221 -29.20 13.42 16.30
C GLU A 221 -29.04 12.20 17.20
N ARG A 222 -27.81 11.90 17.61
CA ARG A 222 -27.51 10.82 18.56
C ARG A 222 -28.27 10.99 19.87
N ASN A 223 -28.21 12.18 20.48
CA ASN A 223 -28.89 12.45 21.75
C ASN A 223 -30.42 12.43 21.59
N ALA A 224 -30.94 12.96 20.47
CA ALA A 224 -32.37 12.89 20.15
C ALA A 224 -32.86 11.44 20.02
N ALA A 225 -32.10 10.58 19.33
CA ALA A 225 -32.44 9.17 19.15
C ALA A 225 -32.47 8.42 20.49
N ILE A 226 -31.49 8.65 21.38
CA ILE A 226 -31.48 8.05 22.73
C ILE A 226 -32.70 8.51 23.54
N MET A 227 -32.96 9.82 23.58
CA MET A 227 -34.08 10.37 24.36
C MET A 227 -35.42 9.82 23.85
N LEU A 228 -35.60 9.76 22.54
CA LEU A 228 -36.82 9.26 21.92
C LEU A 228 -37.02 7.77 22.18
N ALA A 229 -35.97 6.95 22.00
CA ALA A 229 -36.03 5.52 22.29
C ALA A 229 -36.38 5.24 23.75
N ARG A 230 -35.80 6.00 24.69
CA ARG A 230 -36.12 5.89 26.12
C ARG A 230 -37.54 6.29 26.43
N ARG A 231 -38.05 7.36 25.80
CA ARG A 231 -39.45 7.78 25.93
C ARG A 231 -40.40 6.69 25.43
N PHE A 232 -40.19 6.17 24.23
CA PHE A 232 -41.04 5.12 23.68
C PHE A 232 -40.95 3.80 24.45
N ALA A 233 -39.78 3.44 24.96
CA ALA A 233 -39.64 2.31 25.85
C ALA A 233 -40.43 2.53 27.16
N CYS A 234 -40.39 3.73 27.73
CA CYS A 234 -41.18 4.10 28.92
C CYS A 234 -42.69 3.99 28.64
N ASP A 235 -43.16 4.45 27.49
CA ASP A 235 -44.56 4.29 27.06
C ASP A 235 -44.96 2.81 26.92
N CYS A 236 -44.00 1.92 26.68
CA CYS A 236 -44.17 0.47 26.68
C CYS A 236 -43.95 -0.19 28.06
N ASN A 237 -43.83 0.58 29.15
CA ASN A 237 -43.47 0.13 30.50
C ASN A 237 -42.11 -0.58 30.59
N VAL A 238 -41.14 -0.19 29.76
CA VAL A 238 -39.77 -0.74 29.72
C VAL A 238 -38.75 0.34 30.09
N THR A 239 -37.92 0.06 31.09
CA THR A 239 -36.79 0.94 31.44
C THR A 239 -35.58 0.62 30.56
N LEU A 240 -35.40 1.41 29.50
CA LEU A 240 -34.27 1.31 28.59
C LEU A 240 -33.07 2.12 29.11
N ALA A 241 -32.00 1.42 29.49
CA ALA A 241 -30.80 2.02 30.09
C ALA A 241 -29.51 1.35 29.56
N GLY A 242 -28.35 1.88 29.94
CA GLY A 242 -27.06 1.26 29.65
C GLY A 242 -26.78 0.04 30.55
N PRO A 243 -25.73 -0.74 30.25
CA PRO A 243 -25.40 -1.97 30.99
C PRO A 243 -25.11 -1.77 32.48
N GLU A 244 -24.66 -0.58 32.90
CA GLU A 244 -24.34 -0.27 34.31
C GLU A 244 -25.39 0.62 35.00
N ASP A 245 -26.37 1.14 34.24
CA ASP A 245 -27.40 2.04 34.77
C ASP A 245 -28.61 1.26 35.33
N ARG A 246 -28.61 -0.07 35.18
CA ARG A 246 -29.60 -0.97 35.77
C ARG A 246 -29.17 -1.26 37.20
N THR A 247 -29.65 -0.47 38.15
CA THR A 247 -29.62 -0.88 39.55
C THR A 247 -30.37 -2.20 39.66
N GLU A 248 -29.65 -3.29 39.88
CA GLU A 248 -30.23 -4.58 40.23
C GLU A 248 -31.09 -4.39 41.46
N THR A 249 -32.40 -4.28 41.26
CA THR A 249 -33.36 -4.46 42.35
C THR A 249 -33.55 -5.96 42.49
N SER A 250 -32.57 -6.59 43.14
CA SER A 250 -32.70 -7.95 43.64
C SER A 250 -33.75 -7.92 44.77
N PRO A 251 -34.87 -8.63 44.66
CA PRO A 251 -35.74 -8.83 45.81
C PRO A 251 -35.05 -9.84 46.74
N ASN A 252 -34.69 -9.39 47.94
CA ASN A 252 -34.45 -10.27 49.09
C ASN A 252 -35.77 -10.82 49.62
#